data_AF-B2ZTK4-F1
#
_entry.id   AF-B2ZTK4-F1
#
_cell.length_a   1.000
_cell.length_b   1.000
_cell.length_c   1.000
_cell.angle_alpha   90.00
_cell.angle_beta   90.00
_cell.angle_gamma   90.00
#
_symmetry.space_group_name_H-M   'P 1'
#
loop_
_entity.id
_entity.type
_entity.pdbx_description
1 polymer ?
#
loop_
_entity_poly.entity_id
_entity_poly.type
_entity_poly.pdbx_seq_one_letter_code
_entity_poly.pdbx_strand_id
1 'polypeptide(L)'
;YYRVNYDDYSWNLIINALRGPDRTQIHEFNRAQIVNDVFQFARSGIMTYTRAFNILSFLENETEYTPWVAAITGFNWIRNRL
;
A
#
# COMPACT_ATOMS: atom_id res chain seq x y z
N TYR A 1 11.02 -1.36 -14.65
CA TYR A 1 10.16 -1.14 -13.48
C TYR A 1 8.73 -1.51 -13.88
N TYR A 2 8.12 -2.50 -13.23
CA TYR A 2 6.74 -2.97 -13.51
C TYR A 2 5.92 -2.95 -12.23
N ARG A 3 4.59 -2.80 -12.35
CA ARG A 3 3.64 -2.81 -11.22
C ARG A 3 3.01 -4.18 -11.11
N VAL A 4 2.72 -4.65 -9.90
CA VAL A 4 2.16 -5.98 -9.68
C VAL A 4 0.77 -5.87 -9.10
N ASN A 5 -0.24 -6.33 -9.86
CA ASN A 5 -1.60 -6.47 -9.35
C ASN A 5 -1.87 -7.95 -9.05
N TYR A 6 -2.25 -8.23 -7.81
CA TYR A 6 -2.61 -9.57 -7.36
C TYR A 6 -4.12 -9.78 -7.36
N ASP A 7 -4.57 -11.03 -7.31
CA ASP A 7 -5.97 -11.36 -7.04
C ASP A 7 -6.35 -11.07 -5.57
N ASP A 8 -7.63 -11.21 -5.25
CA ASP A 8 -8.20 -10.88 -3.94
C ASP A 8 -7.64 -11.72 -2.80
N TYR A 9 -7.44 -13.02 -3.05
CA TYR A 9 -6.88 -13.92 -2.05
C TYR A 9 -5.44 -13.56 -1.75
N SER A 10 -4.63 -13.34 -2.79
CA SER A 10 -3.23 -12.93 -2.67
C SER A 10 -3.09 -11.56 -1.96
N TRP A 11 -3.95 -10.58 -2.28
CA TRP A 11 -3.97 -9.30 -1.57
C TRP A 11 -4.30 -9.48 -0.09
N ASN A 12 -5.26 -10.33 0.26
CA ASN A 12 -5.61 -10.59 1.66
C ASN A 12 -4.44 -11.20 2.44
N LEU A 13 -3.70 -12.14 1.83
CA LEU A 13 -2.48 -12.69 2.44
C LEU A 13 -1.42 -11.62 2.68
N ILE A 14 -1.19 -10.75 1.69
CA ILE A 14 -0.23 -9.64 1.80
C ILE A 14 -0.63 -8.69 2.94
N ILE A 15 -1.90 -8.29 3.01
CA ILE A 15 -2.41 -7.40 4.07
C ILE A 15 -2.22 -8.03 5.45
N ASN A 16 -2.54 -9.31 5.59
CA ASN A 16 -2.37 -10.02 6.86
C ASN A 16 -0.90 -10.08 7.28
N ALA A 17 0.02 -10.34 6.35
CA ALA A 17 1.45 -10.31 6.61
C ALA A 17 1.94 -8.91 7.02
N LEU A 18 1.50 -7.86 6.32
CA LEU A 18 1.88 -6.46 6.59
C LEU A 18 1.34 -5.93 7.92
N ARG A 19 0.19 -6.44 8.39
CA ARG A 19 -0.39 -6.09 9.69
C ARG A 19 0.11 -6.99 10.83
N GLY A 20 0.70 -8.13 10.50
CA GLY A 20 1.14 -9.12 11.47
C GLY A 20 2.42 -8.75 12.21
N PRO A 21 2.81 -9.56 13.22
CA PRO A 21 4.06 -9.37 13.95
C PRO A 21 5.29 -9.51 13.03
N ASP A 22 5.18 -10.30 11.97
CA ASP A 22 6.26 -10.59 11.01
C ASP A 22 6.32 -9.60 9.83
N ARG A 23 5.66 -8.44 9.93
CA ARG A 23 5.61 -7.42 8.86
C ARG A 23 6.97 -6.98 8.32
N THR A 24 8.01 -7.04 9.15
CA THR A 24 9.39 -6.68 8.77
C THR A 24 10.08 -7.73 7.91
N GLN A 25 9.53 -8.94 7.77
CA GLN A 25 10.00 -9.96 6.81
C GLN A 25 9.82 -9.49 5.37
N ILE A 26 8.80 -8.66 5.10
CA ILE A 26 8.67 -7.98 3.81
C ILE A 26 9.58 -6.76 3.86
N HIS A 27 10.64 -6.72 3.04
CA HIS A 27 11.61 -5.62 3.01
C HIS A 27 10.94 -4.23 2.83
N GLU A 28 11.49 -3.18 3.43
CA GLU A 28 10.90 -1.82 3.40
C GLU A 28 10.65 -1.29 1.99
N PHE A 29 11.57 -1.50 1.03
CA PHE A 29 11.38 -1.15 -0.37
C PHE A 29 10.19 -1.86 -1.02
N ASN A 30 9.92 -3.11 -0.65
CA ASN A 30 8.76 -3.85 -1.15
C ASN A 30 7.47 -3.29 -0.55
N ARG A 31 7.46 -2.94 0.75
CA ARG A 31 6.30 -2.28 1.39
C ARG A 31 6.03 -0.91 0.76
N ALA A 32 7.08 -0.14 0.46
CA ALA A 32 6.96 1.13 -0.26
C ALA A 32 6.44 0.94 -1.69
N GLN A 33 6.88 -0.10 -2.40
CA GLN A 33 6.33 -0.45 -3.71
C GLN A 33 4.85 -0.81 -3.62
N ILE A 34 4.44 -1.61 -2.64
CA ILE A 34 3.03 -1.96 -2.40
C ILE A 34 2.20 -0.68 -2.19
N VAL A 35 2.67 0.25 -1.37
CA VAL A 35 1.99 1.54 -1.15
C VAL A 35 1.81 2.30 -2.47
N ASN A 36 2.88 2.41 -3.26
CA ASN A 36 2.83 3.11 -4.56
C ASN A 36 1.85 2.44 -5.55
N ASP A 37 1.91 1.12 -5.66
CA ASP A 37 1.05 0.35 -6.57
C ASP A 37 -0.42 0.47 -6.16
N VAL A 38 -0.73 0.38 -4.86
CA VAL A 38 -2.09 0.53 -4.33
C VAL A 38 -2.66 1.92 -4.63
N PHE A 39 -1.88 2.99 -4.41
CA PHE A 39 -2.32 4.34 -4.79
C PHE A 39 -2.54 4.44 -6.30
N GLN A 40 -1.66 3.86 -7.12
CA GLN A 40 -1.86 3.87 -8.57
C GLN A 40 -3.14 3.12 -8.99
N PHE A 41 -3.40 1.95 -8.43
CA PHE A 41 -4.58 1.16 -8.77
C PHE A 41 -5.86 1.88 -8.37
N ALA A 42 -5.86 2.56 -7.22
CA ALA A 42 -6.97 3.43 -6.83
C ALA A 42 -7.20 4.56 -7.85
N ARG A 43 -6.13 5.25 -8.24
CA ARG A 43 -6.18 6.38 -9.20
C ARG A 43 -6.65 5.97 -10.60
N SER A 44 -6.32 4.76 -11.03
CA SER A 44 -6.67 4.22 -12.35
C SER A 44 -8.04 3.53 -12.37
N GLY A 45 -8.73 3.44 -11.23
CA GLY A 45 -10.02 2.75 -11.12
C GLY A 45 -9.92 1.22 -11.14
N ILE A 46 -8.69 0.66 -11.20
CA ILE A 46 -8.45 -0.79 -11.13
C ILE A 46 -8.82 -1.34 -9.75
N MET A 47 -8.65 -0.53 -8.70
CA MET A 47 -8.99 -0.86 -7.32
C MET A 47 -9.88 0.22 -6.73
N THR A 48 -10.90 -0.15 -5.96
CA THR A 48 -11.73 0.83 -5.25
C THR A 48 -10.94 1.51 -4.13
N TYR A 49 -11.24 2.78 -3.85
CA TYR A 49 -10.60 3.50 -2.74
C TYR A 49 -10.83 2.81 -1.38
N THR A 50 -12.01 2.22 -1.15
CA THR A 50 -12.30 1.43 0.05
C THR A 50 -11.29 0.30 0.23
N ARG A 51 -11.00 -0.44 -0.85
CA ARG A 51 -10.03 -1.54 -0.80
C ARG A 51 -8.60 -1.03 -0.68
N ALA A 52 -8.25 0.03 -1.40
CA ALA A 52 -6.93 0.64 -1.32
C ALA A 52 -6.62 1.12 0.10
N PHE A 53 -7.57 1.81 0.76
CA PHE A 53 -7.40 2.27 2.13
C PHE A 53 -7.40 1.13 3.15
N ASN A 54 -8.16 0.05 2.90
CA ASN A 54 -8.02 -1.16 3.71
C ASN A 54 -6.59 -1.71 3.63
N ILE A 55 -6.00 -1.83 2.43
CA ILE A 55 -4.60 -2.28 2.30
C ILE A 55 -3.68 -1.31 3.03
N LEU A 56 -3.76 -0.01 2.74
CA LEU A 56 -2.89 1.03 3.29
C LEU A 56 -3.00 1.17 4.81
N SER A 57 -4.01 0.60 5.47
CA SER A 57 -4.15 0.66 6.92
C SER A 57 -3.01 -0.04 7.66
N PHE A 58 -2.23 -0.91 7.00
CA PHE A 58 -1.04 -1.50 7.63
C PHE A 58 -0.03 -0.43 8.09
N LEU A 59 -0.05 0.75 7.46
CA LEU A 59 0.81 1.89 7.80
C LEU A 59 0.67 2.33 9.27
N GLU A 60 -0.46 2.03 9.93
CA GLU A 60 -0.62 2.28 11.38
C GLU A 60 0.53 1.71 12.21
N ASN A 61 1.07 0.56 11.80
CA ASN A 61 2.18 -0.10 12.49
C ASN A 61 3.52 0.06 11.76
N GLU A 62 3.61 0.89 10.73
CA GLU A 62 4.83 1.09 9.95
C GLU A 62 5.77 2.07 10.65
N THR A 63 7.05 1.70 10.72
CA THR A 63 8.10 2.48 11.39
C THR A 63 9.21 2.91 10.44
N GLU A 64 9.34 2.28 9.28
CA GLU A 64 10.41 2.58 8.34
C GLU A 64 10.10 3.82 7.50
N TYR A 65 11.14 4.57 7.15
CA TYR A 65 11.03 5.81 6.40
C TYR A 65 10.47 5.59 4.98
N THR A 66 10.96 4.58 4.28
CA THR A 66 10.70 4.39 2.84
C THR A 66 9.20 4.22 2.52
N PRO A 67 8.42 3.38 3.23
CA PRO A 67 6.99 3.25 2.98
C PRO A 67 6.19 4.52 3.32
N TRP A 68 6.60 5.27 4.35
CA TRP A 68 5.97 6.55 4.72
C TRP A 68 6.15 7.63 3.66
N VAL A 69 7.32 7.71 3.02
CA VAL A 69 7.53 8.64 1.89
C VAL A 69 6.57 8.35 0.73
N ALA A 70 6.42 7.06 0.39
CA ALA A 70 5.46 6.63 -0.63
C ALA A 70 4.02 7.00 -0.22
N ALA A 71 3.67 6.79 1.06
CA ALA A 71 2.35 7.07 1.59
C ALA A 71 2.02 8.57 1.56
N ILE A 72 2.92 9.43 2.04
CA ILE A 72 2.75 10.88 2.05
C ILE A 72 2.55 11.41 0.62
N THR A 73 3.34 10.92 -0.33
CA THR A 73 3.19 11.27 -1.76
C THR A 73 1.82 10.84 -2.28
N GLY A 74 1.39 9.63 -1.90
CA GLY A 74 0.07 9.07 -2.17
C GLY A 74 -1.09 9.95 -1.68
N PHE A 75 -1.07 10.29 -0.39
CA PHE A 75 -2.11 11.08 0.28
C PHE A 75 -2.13 12.54 -0.18
N ASN A 76 -0.97 13.18 -0.39
CA ASN A 76 -0.90 14.55 -0.92
C ASN A 76 -1.60 14.66 -2.28
N TRP A 77 -1.45 13.66 -3.15
CA TRP A 77 -2.13 13.62 -4.44
C TRP A 77 -3.66 13.56 -4.31
N ILE A 78 -4.17 12.81 -3.32
CA ILE A 78 -5.61 12.70 -3.04
C ILE A 78 -6.12 14.01 -2.46
N ARG A 79 -5.43 14.54 -1.44
CA ARG A 79 -5.78 15.80 -0.77
C ARG A 79 -5.89 16.96 -1.75
N ASN A 80 -4.99 17.07 -2.73
CA ASN A 80 -5.00 18.16 -3.69
C ASN A 80 -6.14 18.08 -4.74
N ARG A 81 -6.96 17.03 -4.71
CA ARG A 81 -8.11 16.81 -5.61
C ARG A 81 -9.46 16.78 -4.88
N LEU A 82 -9.44 16.92 -3.56
CA LEU A 82 -10.61 17.22 -2.75
C LEU A 82 -10.82 18.73 -2.71
#